data_AF-A0A1C7P5V7-F1
#
_entry.id   AF-A0A1C7P5V7-F1
#
_cell.length_a   1.000
_cell.length_b   1.000
_cell.length_c   1.000
_cell.angle_alpha   90.00
_cell.angle_beta   90.00
_cell.angle_gamma   90.00
#
_symmetry.space_group_name_H-M   'P 1'
#
loop_
_entity.id
_entity.type
_entity.pdbx_description
1 polymer ?
#
loop_
_entity_poly.entity_id
_entity_poly.type
_entity_poly.pdbx_seq_one_letter_code
_entity_poly.pdbx_strand_id
1 'polypeptide(L)'
;MADPASFINWGLLALEPPGWGGVLLRGLVNSIEIAIGGYTFGLLLGIGGACGKLYGGPITRDLMECYTTIVRAVPELVLILLLYYAGTDALNYVLALAGIGQVDISGLVAGIFVIGVVQGAYTTEVLRGAIKAVPAGQIEAARAYGMSPFKVMTRVTLPAMLPYAIPGLSNLWLIATKDTALLAVVGFSELTLVTRQAAGATKAYLLFFCAAGMLYLMLTLVSDFFIKIIERRARRGFVEQS
;
A
#
# COMPACT_ATOMS: atom_id res chain seq x y z
N MET A 1 7.26 -37.10 -27.04
CA MET A 1 8.73 -37.06 -27.25
C MET A 1 9.12 -35.60 -27.06
N ALA A 2 9.77 -35.28 -25.94
CA ALA A 2 10.11 -33.89 -25.60
C ALA A 2 11.19 -33.39 -26.57
N ASP A 3 10.97 -32.22 -27.15
CA ASP A 3 11.94 -31.55 -28.01
C ASP A 3 13.14 -31.10 -27.16
N PRO A 4 14.36 -31.63 -27.38
CA PRO A 4 15.53 -31.31 -26.57
C PRO A 4 16.04 -29.87 -26.76
N ALA A 5 15.40 -29.07 -27.63
CA ALA A 5 15.77 -27.68 -27.92
C ALA A 5 15.06 -26.61 -27.08
N SER A 6 14.00 -26.94 -26.32
CA SER A 6 13.31 -25.94 -25.49
C SER A 6 13.83 -25.98 -24.05
N PHE A 7 14.85 -25.17 -23.73
CA PHE A 7 15.27 -24.92 -22.34
C PHE A 7 14.14 -24.41 -21.43
N ILE A 8 13.02 -23.98 -22.04
CA ILE A 8 11.83 -23.46 -21.37
C ILE A 8 10.61 -24.32 -21.72
N ASN A 9 10.05 -25.00 -20.72
CA ASN A 9 8.80 -25.74 -20.86
C ASN A 9 7.60 -24.81 -20.60
N TRP A 10 7.08 -24.21 -21.67
CA TRP A 10 5.92 -23.30 -21.62
C TRP A 10 4.62 -23.98 -21.15
N GLY A 11 4.52 -25.31 -21.25
CA GLY A 11 3.37 -26.07 -20.75
C GLY A 11 3.19 -25.95 -19.23
N LEU A 12 4.25 -25.61 -18.49
CA LEU A 12 4.19 -25.35 -17.06
C LEU A 12 3.39 -24.08 -16.71
N LEU A 13 3.21 -23.16 -17.66
CA LEU A 13 2.41 -21.94 -17.49
C LEU A 13 0.96 -22.12 -17.96
N ALA A 14 0.54 -23.32 -18.37
CA ALA A 14 -0.85 -23.58 -18.71
C ALA A 14 -1.80 -23.22 -17.54
N LEU A 15 -3.00 -22.74 -17.88
CA LEU A 15 -4.00 -22.32 -16.90
C LEU A 15 -4.64 -23.52 -16.16
N GLU A 16 -4.71 -24.66 -16.85
CA GLU A 16 -5.27 -25.89 -16.32
C GLU A 16 -4.18 -26.84 -15.81
N PRO A 17 -4.48 -27.69 -14.80
CA PRO A 17 -3.56 -28.71 -14.33
C PRO A 17 -3.08 -29.63 -15.47
N PRO A 18 -1.78 -29.99 -15.54
CA PRO A 18 -0.74 -29.84 -14.52
C PRO A 18 0.02 -28.49 -14.53
N GLY A 19 -0.44 -27.49 -15.31
CA GLY A 19 0.14 -26.15 -15.34
C GLY A 19 -0.14 -25.32 -14.08
N TRP A 20 0.70 -24.33 -13.84
CA TRP A 20 0.66 -23.46 -12.65
C TRP A 20 0.10 -22.06 -12.95
N GLY A 21 -0.24 -21.77 -14.21
CA GLY A 21 -0.72 -20.44 -14.63
C GLY A 21 -1.97 -19.99 -13.87
N GLY A 22 -2.93 -20.89 -13.66
CA GLY A 22 -4.13 -20.60 -12.87
C GLY A 22 -3.82 -20.29 -11.41
N VAL A 23 -2.80 -20.94 -10.83
CA VAL A 23 -2.38 -20.69 -9.45
C VAL A 23 -1.66 -19.34 -9.35
N LEU A 24 -0.82 -18.99 -10.31
CA LEU A 24 -0.17 -17.67 -10.40
C LEU A 24 -1.20 -16.54 -10.48
N LEU A 25 -2.24 -16.69 -11.29
CA LEU A 25 -3.31 -15.69 -11.38
C LEU A 25 -4.09 -15.56 -10.07
N ARG A 26 -4.37 -16.66 -9.37
CA ARG A 26 -4.97 -16.61 -8.02
C ARG A 26 -4.06 -15.89 -7.03
N GLY A 27 -2.76 -16.18 -7.06
CA GLY A 27 -1.77 -15.47 -6.25
C GLY A 27 -1.75 -13.98 -6.54
N LEU A 28 -1.84 -13.58 -7.83
CA LEU A 28 -1.94 -12.18 -8.24
C LEU A 28 -3.21 -11.51 -7.72
N VAL A 29 -4.36 -12.18 -7.77
CA VAL A 29 -5.62 -11.66 -7.21
C VAL A 29 -5.45 -11.40 -5.71
N ASN A 30 -4.88 -12.34 -4.96
CA ASN A 30 -4.62 -12.17 -3.54
C ASN A 30 -3.67 -10.97 -3.27
N SER A 31 -2.61 -10.81 -4.08
CA SER A 31 -1.74 -9.63 -4.00
C SER A 31 -2.52 -8.33 -4.20
N ILE A 32 -3.42 -8.29 -5.19
CA ILE A 32 -4.25 -7.11 -5.47
C ILE A 32 -5.22 -6.82 -4.32
N GLU A 33 -5.87 -7.84 -3.76
CA GLU A 33 -6.78 -7.67 -2.62
C GLU A 33 -6.06 -7.08 -1.40
N ILE A 34 -4.86 -7.57 -1.10
CA ILE A 34 -4.02 -7.03 -0.03
C ILE A 34 -3.59 -5.60 -0.34
N ALA A 35 -3.15 -5.32 -1.57
CA ALA A 35 -2.72 -3.99 -1.97
C ALA A 35 -3.87 -2.98 -1.83
N ILE A 36 -5.07 -3.30 -2.34
CA ILE A 36 -6.26 -2.45 -2.23
C ILE A 36 -6.65 -2.25 -0.76
N GLY A 37 -6.78 -3.34 0.00
CA GLY A 37 -7.20 -3.29 1.39
C GLY A 37 -6.20 -2.54 2.26
N GLY A 38 -4.92 -2.88 2.15
CA GLY A 38 -3.82 -2.26 2.89
C GLY A 38 -3.65 -0.78 2.52
N TYR A 39 -3.71 -0.43 1.23
CA TYR A 39 -3.65 0.96 0.81
C TYR A 39 -4.84 1.78 1.32
N THR A 40 -6.06 1.23 1.27
CA THR A 40 -7.27 1.90 1.77
C THR A 40 -7.18 2.11 3.28
N PHE A 41 -6.78 1.08 4.02
CA PHE A 41 -6.59 1.17 5.48
C PHE A 41 -5.48 2.17 5.83
N GLY A 42 -4.36 2.13 5.11
CA GLY A 42 -3.27 3.08 5.23
C GLY A 42 -3.68 4.52 4.90
N LEU A 43 -4.56 4.73 3.91
CA LEU A 43 -5.10 6.05 3.62
C LEU A 43 -5.91 6.60 4.80
N LEU A 44 -6.75 5.78 5.42
CA LEU A 44 -7.52 6.17 6.62
C LEU A 44 -6.60 6.53 7.79
N LEU A 45 -5.62 5.67 8.08
CA LEU A 45 -4.61 5.94 9.12
C LEU A 45 -3.79 7.19 8.79
N GLY A 46 -3.43 7.39 7.52
CA GLY A 46 -2.66 8.52 7.04
C GLY A 46 -3.40 9.85 7.16
N ILE A 47 -4.71 9.86 6.85
CA ILE A 47 -5.57 11.03 7.07
C ILE A 47 -5.62 11.36 8.58
N GLY A 48 -5.84 10.35 9.43
CA GLY A 48 -5.83 10.50 10.89
C GLY A 48 -4.50 11.04 11.42
N GLY A 49 -3.38 10.46 10.98
CA GLY A 49 -2.04 10.86 11.37
C GLY A 49 -1.67 12.27 10.90
N ALA A 50 -2.04 12.64 9.67
CA ALA A 50 -1.81 13.98 9.15
C ALA A 50 -2.60 15.03 9.93
N CYS A 51 -3.88 14.74 10.22
CA CYS A 51 -4.72 15.59 11.08
C CYS A 51 -4.12 15.73 12.49
N GLY A 52 -3.69 14.62 13.11
CA GLY A 52 -3.06 14.62 14.43
C GLY A 52 -1.77 15.45 14.48
N LYS A 53 -0.95 15.40 13.43
CA LYS A 53 0.29 16.20 13.34
C LYS A 53 0.07 17.68 13.07
N LEU A 54 -0.98 18.03 12.32
CA LEU A 54 -1.24 19.41 11.90
C LEU A 54 -2.11 20.19 12.88
N TYR A 55 -3.09 19.52 13.50
CA TYR A 55 -4.13 20.13 14.31
C TYR A 55 -4.20 19.59 15.74
N GLY A 56 -3.47 18.52 16.06
CA GLY A 56 -3.44 17.94 17.39
C GLY A 56 -2.63 18.79 18.39
N GLY A 57 -2.82 18.49 19.68
CA GLY A 57 -1.98 19.04 20.75
C GLY A 57 -0.55 18.48 20.72
N PRO A 58 0.34 18.96 21.62
CA PRO A 58 1.74 18.55 21.64
C PRO A 58 1.90 17.03 21.78
N ILE A 59 1.13 16.40 22.67
CA ILE A 59 1.18 14.95 22.90
C ILE A 59 0.77 14.17 21.65
N THR A 60 -0.36 14.51 21.03
CA THR A 60 -0.84 13.80 19.83
C THR A 60 0.13 13.95 18.67
N ARG A 61 0.68 15.16 18.49
CA ARG A 61 1.70 15.42 17.47
C ARG A 61 2.93 14.57 17.69
N ASP A 62 3.47 14.54 18.91
CA ASP A 62 4.68 13.78 19.25
C ASP A 62 4.46 12.28 19.09
N LEU A 63 3.29 11.76 19.48
CA LEU A 63 2.92 10.35 19.26
C LEU A 63 2.88 10.00 17.77
N MET A 64 2.23 10.83 16.95
CA MET A 64 2.20 10.60 15.50
C MET A 64 3.59 10.76 14.88
N GLU A 65 4.43 11.66 15.40
CA GLU A 65 5.81 11.85 14.96
C GLU A 65 6.66 10.63 15.26
N CYS A 66 6.56 10.09 16.47
CA CYS A 66 7.18 8.83 16.86
C CYS A 66 6.74 7.67 15.94
N TYR A 67 5.43 7.46 15.78
CA TYR A 67 4.87 6.43 14.89
C TYR A 67 5.45 6.52 13.47
N THR A 68 5.33 7.70 12.83
CA THR A 68 5.81 7.85 11.45
C THR A 68 7.33 7.72 11.33
N THR A 69 8.09 8.18 12.33
CA THR A 69 9.55 8.13 12.31
C THR A 69 10.03 6.70 12.43
N ILE A 70 9.49 5.93 13.38
CA ILE A 70 9.84 4.52 13.56
C ILE A 70 9.52 3.72 12.31
N VAL A 71 8.27 3.81 11.82
CA VAL A 71 7.82 3.02 10.66
C VAL A 71 8.65 3.31 9.42
N ARG A 72 9.05 4.58 9.21
CA ARG A 72 9.85 4.99 8.04
C ARG A 72 11.36 4.78 8.22
N ALA A 73 11.84 4.58 9.44
CA ALA A 73 13.26 4.34 9.72
C ALA A 73 13.63 2.86 9.73
N VAL A 74 12.68 1.97 10.04
CA VAL A 74 12.91 0.52 10.09
C VAL A 74 12.79 -0.07 8.68
N PRO A 75 13.67 -1.01 8.27
CA PRO A 75 13.53 -1.73 7.02
C PRO A 75 12.16 -2.42 6.91
N GLU A 76 11.50 -2.25 5.77
CA GLU A 76 10.10 -2.64 5.60
C GLU A 76 9.84 -4.13 5.81
N LEU A 77 10.71 -5.00 5.29
CA LEU A 77 10.60 -6.45 5.53
C LEU A 77 10.65 -6.79 7.02
N VAL A 78 11.56 -6.17 7.78
CA VAL A 78 11.69 -6.41 9.23
C VAL A 78 10.43 -5.94 9.95
N LEU A 79 9.91 -4.78 9.55
CA LEU A 79 8.70 -4.22 10.15
C LEU A 79 7.47 -5.09 9.85
N ILE A 80 7.33 -5.60 8.63
CA ILE A 80 6.27 -6.53 8.25
C ILE A 80 6.30 -7.80 9.11
N LEU A 81 7.49 -8.39 9.31
CA LEU A 81 7.66 -9.56 10.16
C LEU A 81 7.26 -9.25 11.61
N LEU A 82 7.74 -8.14 12.16
CA LEU A 82 7.39 -7.71 13.52
C LEU A 82 5.89 -7.49 13.67
N LEU A 83 5.26 -6.76 12.76
CA LEU A 83 3.82 -6.47 12.82
C LEU A 83 2.98 -7.74 12.63
N TYR A 84 3.42 -8.69 11.80
CA TYR A 84 2.70 -9.93 11.59
C TYR A 84 2.71 -10.80 12.87
N TYR A 85 3.90 -11.09 13.42
CA TYR A 85 4.02 -11.95 14.60
C TYR A 85 3.55 -11.23 15.87
N ALA A 86 4.11 -10.05 16.16
CA ALA A 86 3.77 -9.32 17.38
C ALA A 86 2.34 -8.76 17.35
N GLY A 87 1.82 -8.38 16.17
CA GLY A 87 0.44 -7.89 16.05
C GLY A 87 -0.58 -8.98 16.30
N THR A 88 -0.35 -10.19 15.79
CA THR A 88 -1.24 -11.34 16.03
C THR A 88 -1.22 -11.74 17.51
N ASP A 89 -0.04 -11.78 18.12
CA ASP A 89 0.10 -12.11 19.55
C ASP A 89 -0.53 -11.04 20.44
N ALA A 90 -0.29 -9.75 20.15
CA ALA A 90 -0.87 -8.65 20.89
C ALA A 90 -2.41 -8.62 20.79
N LEU A 91 -2.97 -8.87 19.60
CA LEU A 91 -4.42 -8.92 19.44
C LEU A 91 -5.02 -10.08 20.25
N ASN A 92 -4.45 -11.27 20.13
CA ASN A 92 -4.92 -12.43 20.89
C ASN A 92 -4.80 -12.22 22.40
N TYR A 93 -3.75 -11.55 22.87
CA TYR A 93 -3.60 -11.16 24.27
C TYR A 93 -4.71 -10.20 24.73
N VAL A 94 -5.00 -9.15 23.96
CA VAL A 94 -6.08 -8.19 24.27
C VAL A 94 -7.45 -8.86 24.24
N LEU A 95 -7.71 -9.72 23.26
CA LEU A 95 -8.97 -10.48 23.17
C LEU A 95 -9.14 -11.42 24.36
N ALA A 96 -8.06 -12.12 24.76
CA ALA A 96 -8.07 -12.98 25.94
C ALA A 96 -8.39 -12.20 27.23
N LEU A 97 -7.83 -10.98 27.39
CA LEU A 97 -8.18 -10.08 28.49
C LEU A 97 -9.64 -9.62 28.45
N ALA A 98 -10.22 -9.48 27.24
CA ALA A 98 -11.62 -9.17 27.04
C ALA A 98 -12.56 -10.38 27.21
N GLY A 99 -12.03 -11.56 27.55
CA GLY A 99 -12.80 -12.81 27.68
C GLY A 99 -13.27 -13.38 26.34
N ILE A 100 -12.79 -12.82 25.22
CA ILE A 100 -13.02 -13.31 23.87
C ILE A 100 -11.89 -14.30 23.60
N GLY A 101 -12.20 -15.56 23.31
CA GLY A 101 -11.18 -16.59 23.07
C GLY A 101 -10.23 -16.23 21.92
N GLN A 102 -9.25 -17.10 21.65
CA GLN A 102 -8.33 -16.89 20.53
C GLN A 102 -9.09 -16.79 19.21
N VAL A 103 -8.78 -15.76 18.42
CA VAL A 103 -9.36 -15.56 17.10
C VAL A 103 -8.30 -15.91 16.07
N ASP A 104 -8.59 -16.89 15.22
CA ASP A 104 -7.76 -17.19 14.06
C ASP A 104 -7.97 -16.08 13.02
N ILE A 105 -7.01 -15.15 12.96
CA ILE A 105 -7.06 -14.03 12.03
C ILE A 105 -6.74 -14.59 10.64
N SER A 106 -7.67 -14.45 9.71
CA SER A 106 -7.39 -14.81 8.32
C SER A 106 -6.12 -14.10 7.83
N GLY A 107 -5.24 -14.82 7.14
CA GLY A 107 -3.97 -14.26 6.66
C GLY A 107 -4.17 -13.02 5.77
N LEU A 108 -5.32 -12.91 5.10
CA LEU A 108 -5.69 -11.75 4.28
C LEU A 108 -5.87 -10.49 5.15
N VAL A 109 -6.62 -10.60 6.25
CA VAL A 109 -6.84 -9.49 7.19
C VAL A 109 -5.53 -9.10 7.86
N ALA A 110 -4.70 -10.07 8.26
CA ALA A 110 -3.38 -9.80 8.81
C ALA A 110 -2.49 -9.06 7.80
N GLY A 111 -2.45 -9.51 6.54
CA GLY A 111 -1.72 -8.84 5.46
C GLY A 111 -2.19 -7.41 5.21
N ILE A 112 -3.50 -7.19 5.14
CA ILE A 112 -4.11 -5.85 4.99
C ILE A 112 -3.73 -4.94 6.17
N PHE A 113 -3.80 -5.45 7.40
CA PHE A 113 -3.43 -4.69 8.58
C PHE A 113 -1.95 -4.28 8.56
N VAL A 114 -1.06 -5.24 8.32
CA VAL A 114 0.39 -5.00 8.30
C VAL A 114 0.75 -3.99 7.22
N ILE A 115 0.30 -4.21 5.97
CA ILE A 115 0.56 -3.27 4.87
C ILE A 115 -0.05 -1.91 5.17
N GLY A 116 -1.28 -1.84 5.70
CA GLY A 116 -1.92 -0.57 5.97
C GLY A 116 -1.31 0.21 7.12
N VAL A 117 -0.79 -0.43 8.17
CA VAL A 117 -0.03 0.26 9.23
C VAL A 117 1.25 0.88 8.67
N VAL A 118 1.96 0.18 7.79
CA VAL A 118 3.17 0.72 7.14
C VAL A 118 2.80 1.87 6.21
N GLN A 119 1.84 1.64 5.31
CA GLN A 119 1.36 2.64 4.35
C GLN A 119 0.76 3.88 5.03
N GLY A 120 0.15 3.73 6.21
CA GLY A 120 -0.40 4.84 6.98
C GLY A 120 0.65 5.86 7.43
N ALA A 121 1.85 5.40 7.78
CA ALA A 121 2.93 6.29 8.19
C ALA A 121 3.45 7.12 7.00
N TYR A 122 3.64 6.48 5.86
CA TYR A 122 4.05 7.17 4.63
C TYR A 122 2.96 8.12 4.14
N THR A 123 1.71 7.69 4.16
CA THR A 123 0.56 8.50 3.74
C THR A 123 0.38 9.72 4.63
N THR A 124 0.59 9.59 5.94
CA THR A 124 0.60 10.71 6.89
C THR A 124 1.54 11.81 6.42
N GLU A 125 2.76 11.44 6.02
CA GLU A 125 3.80 12.40 5.66
C GLU A 125 3.57 13.01 4.27
N VAL A 126 3.05 12.22 3.32
CA VAL A 126 2.62 12.74 2.01
C VAL A 126 1.50 13.76 2.17
N LEU A 127 0.45 13.45 2.92
CA LEU A 127 -0.67 14.36 3.14
C LEU A 127 -0.24 15.60 3.92
N ARG A 128 0.56 15.44 4.98
CA ARG A 128 1.12 16.56 5.75
C ARG A 128 1.96 17.48 4.88
N GLY A 129 2.81 16.91 4.02
CA GLY A 129 3.62 17.67 3.06
C GLY A 129 2.76 18.43 2.05
N ALA A 130 1.74 17.77 1.50
CA ALA A 130 0.82 18.37 0.53
C ALA A 130 0.00 19.53 1.12
N ILE A 131 -0.49 19.39 2.36
CA ILE A 131 -1.21 20.48 3.05
C ILE A 131 -0.29 21.68 3.27
N LYS A 132 0.97 21.45 3.66
CA LYS A 132 1.95 22.53 3.86
C LYS A 132 2.41 23.19 2.56
N ALA A 133 2.26 22.52 1.41
CA ALA A 133 2.58 23.08 0.11
C ALA A 133 1.51 24.08 -0.39
N VAL A 134 0.32 24.11 0.22
CA VAL A 134 -0.73 25.06 -0.13
C VAL A 134 -0.27 26.49 0.24
N PRO A 135 -0.32 27.47 -0.70
CA PRO A 135 0.09 28.84 -0.41
C PRO A 135 -0.70 29.45 0.75
N ALA A 136 0.02 29.97 1.75
CA ALA A 136 -0.59 30.57 2.95
C ALA A 136 -1.56 31.72 2.61
N GLY A 137 -1.25 32.51 1.58
CA GLY A 137 -2.12 33.61 1.11
C GLY A 137 -3.53 33.17 0.70
N GLN A 138 -3.71 31.95 0.16
CA GLN A 138 -5.06 31.44 -0.14
C GLN A 138 -5.85 31.17 1.14
N ILE A 139 -5.18 30.65 2.16
CA ILE A 139 -5.78 30.34 3.47
C ILE A 139 -6.10 31.65 4.21
N GLU A 140 -5.20 32.62 4.17
CA GLU A 140 -5.39 33.95 4.77
C GLU A 140 -6.52 34.74 4.09
N ALA A 141 -6.58 34.74 2.76
CA ALA A 141 -7.66 35.39 2.01
C ALA A 141 -9.03 34.76 2.34
N ALA A 142 -9.10 33.44 2.44
CA ALA A 142 -10.34 32.75 2.83
C ALA A 142 -10.79 33.12 4.25
N ARG A 143 -9.85 33.25 5.20
CA ARG A 143 -10.13 33.72 6.57
C ARG A 143 -10.58 35.18 6.59
N ALA A 144 -9.93 36.06 5.82
CA ALA A 144 -10.29 37.47 5.71
C ALA A 144 -11.70 37.66 5.11
N TYR A 145 -12.12 36.76 4.22
CA TYR A 145 -13.47 36.70 3.67
C TYR A 145 -14.53 36.17 4.67
N GLY A 146 -14.14 35.81 5.90
CA GLY A 146 -15.05 35.34 6.94
C GLY A 146 -15.42 33.85 6.82
N MET A 147 -14.64 33.04 6.10
CA MET A 147 -14.88 31.59 6.07
C MET A 147 -14.54 30.95 7.42
N SER A 148 -15.44 30.07 7.91
CA SER A 148 -15.16 29.26 9.10
C SER A 148 -14.00 28.27 8.82
N PRO A 149 -13.26 27.81 9.85
CA PRO A 149 -12.15 26.88 9.67
C PRO A 149 -12.50 25.63 8.84
N PHE A 150 -13.71 25.09 9.04
CA PHE A 150 -14.21 23.96 8.26
C PHE A 150 -14.42 24.29 6.78
N LYS A 151 -14.93 25.50 6.46
CA LYS A 151 -15.08 25.96 5.07
C LYS A 151 -13.72 26.19 4.42
N VAL A 152 -12.76 26.79 5.14
CA VAL A 152 -11.39 26.96 4.64
C VAL A 152 -10.77 25.60 4.31
N MET A 153 -10.86 24.64 5.22
CA MET A 153 -10.33 23.30 5.00
C MET A 153 -10.97 22.63 3.77
N THR A 154 -12.29 22.53 3.75
CA THR A 154 -13.00 21.74 2.72
C THR A 154 -13.07 22.40 1.35
N ARG A 155 -13.11 23.73 1.27
CA ARG A 155 -13.28 24.46 0.01
C ARG A 155 -12.00 25.09 -0.53
N VAL A 156 -10.98 25.26 0.30
CA VAL A 156 -9.72 25.91 -0.11
C VAL A 156 -8.56 24.94 0.04
N THR A 157 -8.27 24.47 1.25
CA THR A 157 -7.08 23.66 1.53
C THR A 157 -7.14 22.28 0.88
N LEU A 158 -8.22 21.51 1.05
CA LEU A 158 -8.34 20.16 0.49
C LEU A 158 -8.28 20.18 -1.06
N PRO A 159 -9.03 21.02 -1.78
CA PRO A 159 -8.89 21.07 -3.24
C PRO A 159 -7.51 21.53 -3.70
N ALA A 160 -6.91 22.51 -3.02
CA ALA A 160 -5.59 23.04 -3.38
C ALA A 160 -4.44 22.06 -3.08
N MET A 161 -4.57 21.20 -2.07
CA MET A 161 -3.52 20.22 -1.74
C MET A 161 -3.50 19.01 -2.68
N LEU A 162 -4.62 18.67 -3.33
CA LEU A 162 -4.76 17.44 -4.11
C LEU A 162 -3.68 17.29 -5.21
N PRO A 163 -3.32 18.33 -5.98
CA PRO A 163 -2.29 18.21 -7.00
C PRO A 163 -0.89 17.94 -6.43
N TYR A 164 -0.64 18.31 -5.18
CA TYR A 164 0.60 17.99 -4.46
C TYR A 164 0.54 16.59 -3.82
N ALA A 165 -0.64 16.17 -3.33
CA ALA A 165 -0.81 14.88 -2.67
C ALA A 165 -0.82 13.71 -3.65
N ILE A 166 -1.54 13.84 -4.77
CA ILE A 166 -1.83 12.73 -5.70
C ILE A 166 -0.57 12.06 -6.24
N PRO A 167 0.48 12.76 -6.69
CA PRO A 167 1.71 12.10 -7.16
C PRO A 167 2.36 11.24 -6.07
N GLY A 168 2.41 11.76 -4.84
CA GLY A 168 2.94 11.01 -3.69
C GLY A 168 2.08 9.80 -3.34
N LEU A 169 0.75 9.96 -3.27
CA LEU A 169 -0.20 8.89 -3.00
C LEU A 169 -0.17 7.80 -4.08
N SER A 170 0.00 8.20 -5.34
CA SER A 170 0.09 7.29 -6.49
C SER A 170 1.38 6.47 -6.44
N ASN A 171 2.50 7.10 -6.06
CA ASN A 171 3.74 6.37 -5.84
C ASN A 171 3.62 5.37 -4.68
N LEU A 172 2.94 5.74 -3.58
CA LEU A 172 2.67 4.83 -2.47
C LEU A 172 1.80 3.63 -2.88
N TRP A 173 0.85 3.81 -3.81
CA TRP A 173 0.08 2.70 -4.37
C TRP A 173 0.96 1.67 -5.08
N LEU A 174 1.90 2.14 -5.90
CA LEU A 174 2.83 1.27 -6.62
C LEU A 174 3.79 0.54 -5.67
N ILE A 175 4.20 1.20 -4.59
CA ILE A 175 5.03 0.63 -3.53
C ILE A 175 4.22 -0.46 -2.80
N ALA A 176 3.03 -0.14 -2.28
CA ALA A 176 2.16 -1.08 -1.58
C ALA A 176 1.89 -2.37 -2.38
N THR A 177 1.69 -2.23 -3.69
CA THR A 177 1.47 -3.36 -4.60
C THR A 177 2.68 -4.30 -4.63
N LYS A 178 3.89 -3.76 -4.64
CA LYS A 178 5.15 -4.54 -4.63
C LYS A 178 5.46 -5.10 -3.24
N ASP A 179 5.15 -4.36 -2.18
CA ASP A 179 5.41 -4.81 -0.80
C ASP A 179 4.56 -6.01 -0.40
N THR A 180 3.45 -6.27 -1.10
CA THR A 180 2.71 -7.53 -0.94
C THR A 180 3.60 -8.76 -1.14
N ALA A 181 4.63 -8.68 -1.98
CA ALA A 181 5.60 -9.76 -2.18
C ALA A 181 6.41 -10.09 -0.91
N LEU A 182 6.58 -9.12 0.00
CA LEU A 182 7.27 -9.34 1.28
C LEU A 182 6.47 -10.26 2.20
N LEU A 183 5.14 -10.35 2.01
CA LEU A 183 4.30 -11.28 2.76
C LEU A 183 4.55 -12.76 2.40
N ALA A 184 5.24 -13.04 1.29
CA ALA A 184 5.71 -14.39 0.96
C ALA A 184 6.65 -14.98 2.02
N VAL A 185 7.31 -14.11 2.80
CA VAL A 185 8.25 -14.51 3.85
C VAL A 185 7.51 -15.01 5.08
N VAL A 186 6.36 -14.43 5.41
CA VAL A 186 5.48 -14.90 6.51
C VAL A 186 4.58 -16.07 6.10
N GLY A 187 4.71 -16.55 4.87
CA GLY A 187 3.96 -17.72 4.38
C GLY A 187 2.58 -17.40 3.82
N PHE A 188 2.27 -16.13 3.54
CA PHE A 188 1.01 -15.77 2.90
C PHE A 188 1.02 -16.15 1.41
N SER A 189 -0.05 -16.80 0.93
CA SER A 189 -0.18 -17.29 -0.45
C SER A 189 -0.58 -16.20 -1.44
N GLU A 190 0.33 -15.26 -1.65
CA GLU A 190 0.28 -14.27 -2.73
C GLU A 190 1.17 -14.70 -3.92
N LEU A 191 1.24 -13.85 -4.96
CA LEU A 191 1.93 -14.17 -6.21
C LEU A 191 3.36 -14.67 -6.01
N THR A 192 4.16 -14.03 -5.17
CA THR A 192 5.56 -14.39 -4.94
C THR A 192 5.71 -15.74 -4.24
N LEU A 193 4.88 -16.04 -3.24
CA LEU A 193 4.89 -17.35 -2.57
C LEU A 193 4.49 -18.46 -3.54
N VAL A 194 3.40 -18.27 -4.28
CA VAL A 194 2.92 -19.24 -5.27
C VAL A 194 3.98 -19.47 -6.34
N THR A 195 4.65 -18.41 -6.80
CA THR A 195 5.75 -18.49 -7.75
C THR A 195 6.90 -19.33 -7.21
N ARG A 196 7.30 -19.09 -5.95
CA ARG A 196 8.35 -19.86 -5.27
C ARG A 196 8.00 -21.34 -5.13
N GLN A 197 6.74 -21.65 -4.83
CA GLN A 197 6.23 -23.03 -4.74
C GLN A 197 6.26 -23.72 -6.11
N ALA A 198 5.75 -23.07 -7.16
CA ALA A 198 5.75 -23.58 -8.53
C ALA A 198 7.17 -23.84 -9.05
N ALA A 199 8.05 -22.85 -8.85
CA ALA A 199 9.47 -22.95 -9.18
C ALA A 199 10.17 -24.08 -8.42
N GLY A 200 9.88 -24.23 -7.12
CA GLY A 200 10.47 -25.26 -6.27
C GLY A 200 10.05 -26.68 -6.67
N ALA A 201 8.78 -26.86 -7.07
CA ALA A 201 8.21 -28.13 -7.49
C ALA A 201 8.68 -28.57 -8.88
N THR A 202 8.82 -27.63 -9.81
CA THR A 202 9.18 -27.91 -11.22
C THR A 202 10.67 -27.74 -11.52
N LYS A 203 11.42 -27.11 -10.61
CA LYS A 203 12.80 -26.65 -10.79
C LYS A 203 13.00 -25.62 -11.91
N ALA A 204 11.92 -25.07 -12.48
CA ALA A 204 11.95 -24.06 -13.54
C ALA A 204 11.98 -22.62 -12.98
N TYR A 205 12.95 -22.30 -12.13
CA TYR A 205 13.00 -21.02 -11.39
C TYR A 205 12.94 -19.79 -12.28
N LEU A 206 13.76 -19.74 -13.33
CA LEU A 206 13.82 -18.57 -14.23
C LEU A 206 12.46 -18.32 -14.90
N LEU A 207 11.81 -19.38 -15.41
CA LEU A 207 10.52 -19.29 -16.07
C LEU A 207 9.45 -18.69 -15.15
N PHE A 208 9.35 -19.21 -13.93
CA PHE A 208 8.33 -18.78 -12.97
C PHE A 208 8.57 -17.37 -12.44
N PHE A 209 9.81 -17.00 -12.11
CA PHE A 209 10.11 -15.63 -11.67
C PHE A 209 9.97 -14.60 -12.80
N CYS A 210 10.31 -14.95 -14.05
CA CYS A 210 10.01 -14.09 -15.20
C CYS A 210 8.50 -13.93 -15.41
N ALA A 211 7.72 -15.01 -15.28
CA ALA A 211 6.26 -14.94 -15.38
C ALA A 211 5.66 -14.04 -14.29
N ALA A 212 6.07 -14.21 -13.04
CA ALA A 212 5.64 -13.35 -11.92
C ALA A 212 6.07 -11.89 -12.13
N GLY A 213 7.30 -11.65 -12.58
CA GLY A 213 7.80 -10.32 -12.91
C GLY A 213 6.97 -9.63 -14.00
N MET A 214 6.56 -10.38 -15.04
CA MET A 214 5.66 -9.86 -16.06
C MET A 214 4.27 -9.52 -15.49
N LEU A 215 3.73 -10.33 -14.58
CA LEU A 215 2.44 -10.06 -13.94
C LEU A 215 2.49 -8.78 -13.07
N TYR A 216 3.53 -8.62 -12.24
CA TYR A 216 3.74 -7.37 -11.47
C TYR A 216 3.97 -6.16 -12.38
N LEU A 217 4.70 -6.34 -13.48
CA LEU A 217 4.92 -5.27 -14.46
C LEU A 217 3.61 -4.86 -15.13
N MET A 218 2.78 -5.82 -15.57
CA MET A 218 1.46 -5.54 -16.13
C MET A 218 0.60 -4.77 -15.12
N LEU A 219 0.56 -5.20 -13.86
CA LEU A 219 -0.18 -4.52 -12.81
C LEU A 219 0.31 -3.08 -12.59
N THR A 220 1.63 -2.86 -12.64
CA THR A 220 2.24 -1.52 -12.54
C THR A 220 1.85 -0.64 -13.73
N LEU A 221 1.99 -1.15 -14.97
CA LEU A 221 1.68 -0.40 -16.19
C LEU A 221 0.19 -0.01 -16.27
N VAL A 222 -0.70 -0.92 -15.88
CA VAL A 222 -2.14 -0.66 -15.80
C VAL A 222 -2.41 0.40 -14.73
N SER A 223 -1.78 0.30 -13.55
CA SER A 223 -1.91 1.31 -12.50
C SER A 223 -1.45 2.69 -12.96
N ASP A 224 -0.28 2.77 -13.62
CA ASP A 224 0.29 4.03 -14.15
C ASP A 224 -0.64 4.70 -15.17
N PHE A 225 -1.30 3.91 -16.01
CA PHE A 225 -2.29 4.43 -16.95
C PHE A 225 -3.43 5.16 -16.23
N PHE A 226 -4.01 4.55 -15.19
CA PHE A 226 -5.07 5.16 -14.40
C PHE A 226 -4.57 6.36 -13.56
N ILE A 227 -3.38 6.24 -12.96
CA ILE A 227 -2.73 7.32 -12.21
C ILE A 227 -2.58 8.57 -13.08
N LYS A 228 -2.08 8.43 -14.32
CA LYS A 228 -1.94 9.56 -15.26
C LYS A 228 -3.26 10.27 -15.54
N ILE A 229 -4.36 9.53 -15.62
CA ILE A 229 -5.70 10.11 -15.81
C ILE A 229 -6.11 10.92 -14.58
N ILE A 230 -5.88 10.39 -13.37
CA ILE A 230 -6.20 11.04 -12.10
C ILE A 230 -5.36 12.31 -11.91
N GLU A 231 -4.06 12.25 -12.17
CA GLU A 231 -3.14 13.38 -12.08
C GLU A 231 -3.53 14.52 -13.02
N ARG A 232 -3.81 14.19 -14.29
CA ARG A 232 -4.27 15.18 -15.29
C ARG A 232 -5.55 15.88 -14.84
N ARG A 233 -6.47 15.16 -14.20
CA ARG A 233 -7.72 15.75 -13.69
C ARG A 233 -7.45 16.67 -12.50
N ALA A 234 -6.57 16.29 -11.59
CA ALA A 234 -6.23 17.07 -10.41
C ALA A 234 -5.54 18.39 -10.77
N ARG A 235 -4.66 18.38 -11.78
CA ARG A 235 -3.91 19.57 -12.20
C ARG A 235 -4.72 20.61 -12.97
N ARG A 236 -6.00 20.36 -13.29
CA ARG A 236 -6.84 21.26 -14.12
C ARG A 236 -7.06 22.68 -13.55
N GLY A 237 -6.62 22.97 -12.33
CA GLY A 237 -6.69 24.30 -11.70
C GLY A 237 -5.34 24.94 -11.36
N PHE A 238 -4.21 24.28 -11.68
CA PHE A 238 -2.88 24.83 -11.43
C PHE A 238 -2.32 25.43 -12.72
N VAL A 239 -1.92 26.71 -12.65
CA VAL A 239 -1.10 27.33 -13.69
C VAL A 239 0.30 26.73 -13.56
N GLU A 240 0.77 26.04 -14.59
CA GLU A 240 2.17 25.62 -14.68
C GLU A 240 3.04 26.88 -14.60
N GLN A 241 3.81 27.01 -13.51
CA GLN A 241 4.92 27.96 -13.47
C GLN A 241 6.05 27.33 -14.28
N SER A 242 6.02 27.60 -15.59
CA SER A 242 7.09 27.34 -16.56
C SER A 242 8.29 28.26 -16.31
#